data_AF-A0A415ILN6-F1
#
_entry.id   AF-A0A415ILN6-F1
#
_cell.length_a   1.000
_cell.length_b   1.000
_cell.length_c   1.000
_cell.angle_alpha   90.00
_cell.angle_beta   90.00
_cell.angle_gamma   90.00
#
_symmetry.space_group_name_H-M   'P 1'
#
loop_
_entity.id
_entity.type
_entity.pdbx_description
1 polymer ?
#
loop_
_entity_poly.entity_id
_entity_poly.type
_entity_poly.pdbx_seq_one_letter_code
_entity_poly.pdbx_strand_id
1 'polypeptide(L)' 'MLTWKLINSFPATLTSGGFNDSENTVAIKTMMLVYESMSMAIEQATEI' A
#
# COMPACT_ATOMS: atom_id res chain seq x y z
N MET A 1 -6.10 17.67 3.72
CA MET A 1 -5.80 16.36 3.10
C MET A 1 -6.57 15.27 3.82
N LEU A 2 -7.11 14.29 3.11
CA LEU A 2 -7.74 13.11 3.72
C LEU A 2 -6.68 12.02 3.88
N THR A 3 -6.48 11.55 5.11
CA THR A 3 -5.43 10.56 5.45
C THR A 3 -6.05 9.34 6.08
N TRP A 4 -5.66 8.16 5.62
CA TRP A 4 -6.02 6.87 6.20
C TRP A 4 -4.83 6.28 6.95
N LYS A 5 -5.04 5.84 8.19
CA LYS A 5 -4.03 5.20 9.02
C LYS A 5 -4.46 3.77 9.35
N LEU A 6 -3.65 2.81 8.95
CA LEU A 6 -3.79 1.40 9.36
C LEU A 6 -3.10 1.21 10.71
N ILE A 7 -3.78 0.58 11.65
CA ILE A 7 -3.27 0.30 13.00
C ILE A 7 -2.93 -1.19 13.10
N ASN A 8 -1.75 -1.49 13.65
CA ASN A 8 -1.22 -2.85 13.82
C ASN A 8 -1.27 -3.67 12.51
N SER A 9 -0.57 -3.20 11.49
CA SER A 9 -0.48 -3.89 10.21
C SER A 9 0.73 -4.83 10.14
N PHE A 10 0.54 -5.96 9.46
CA PHE A 10 1.58 -6.96 9.23
C PHE A 10 1.51 -7.47 7.77
N PRO A 11 2.66 -7.73 7.11
CA PRO A 11 2.67 -8.31 5.77
C PRO A 11 2.13 -9.74 5.78
N ALA A 12 1.03 -9.95 5.06
CA ALA A 12 0.42 -11.27 4.92
C ALA A 12 1.05 -12.06 3.78
N THR A 13 1.22 -11.42 2.62
CA THR A 13 1.81 -12.06 1.44
C THR A 13 2.67 -11.07 0.65
N LEU A 14 3.66 -11.60 -0.05
CA LEU A 14 4.46 -10.89 -1.02
C LEU A 14 4.48 -11.72 -2.30
N THR A 15 3.90 -11.18 -3.37
CA THR A 15 3.92 -11.80 -4.69
C THR A 15 4.93 -11.09 -5.58
N SER A 16 5.75 -11.88 -6.30
CA SER A 16 6.63 -11.35 -7.32
C SER A 16 5.85 -11.08 -8.60
N GLY A 17 6.19 -10.00 -9.29
CA GLY A 17 5.75 -9.77 -10.66
C GLY A 17 6.25 -10.89 -11.57
N GLY A 18 5.44 -11.28 -12.55
CA GLY A 18 5.84 -12.24 -13.56
C GLY A 18 6.97 -11.68 -14.42
N PHE A 19 7.90 -12.55 -14.81
CA PHE A 19 8.84 -12.27 -15.88
C PHE A 19 8.31 -12.90 -17.15
N ASN A 20 8.05 -12.08 -18.16
CA ASN A 20 7.56 -12.50 -19.46
C ASN A 20 8.54 -11.95 -20.51
N ASP A 21 9.17 -12.84 -21.27
CA ASP A 21 10.15 -12.48 -22.31
C ASP A 21 9.48 -11.92 -23.58
N SER A 22 8.17 -12.07 -23.69
CA SER A 22 7.35 -11.60 -24.80
C SER A 22 6.71 -10.23 -24.54
N GLU A 23 6.88 -9.67 -23.33
CA GLU A 23 6.27 -8.40 -22.92
C GLU A 23 7.32 -7.46 -22.32
N ASN A 24 7.30 -6.18 -22.72
CA ASN A 24 8.12 -5.14 -22.08
C ASN A 24 7.32 -4.42 -21.00
N THR A 25 7.09 -5.10 -19.88
CA THR A 25 6.36 -4.57 -18.72
C THR A 25 7.27 -4.48 -17.50
N VAL A 26 6.97 -3.53 -16.61
CA VAL A 26 7.71 -3.39 -15.34
C VAL A 26 7.29 -4.52 -14.42
N ALA A 27 8.26 -5.30 -13.94
CA ALA A 27 8.02 -6.31 -12.91
C ALA A 27 7.65 -5.63 -11.58
N ILE A 28 6.38 -5.73 -11.19
CA ILE A 28 5.86 -5.14 -9.94
C ILE A 28 5.76 -6.23 -8.87
N LYS A 29 6.33 -5.97 -7.69
CA LYS A 29 6.07 -6.80 -6.50
C LYS A 29 4.82 -6.25 -5.79
N THR A 30 3.90 -7.13 -5.42
CA THR A 30 2.68 -6.75 -4.70
C THR A 30 2.71 -7.32 -3.29
N MET A 31 2.53 -6.46 -2.28
CA MET A 31 2.45 -6.86 -0.88
C MET A 31 1.01 -6.68 -0.39
N MET A 32 0.44 -7.73 0.19
CA MET A 32 -0.83 -7.63 0.90
C MET A 32 -0.56 -7.50 2.40
N LEU A 33 -1.28 -6.58 3.04
CA LEU A 33 -1.23 -6.37 4.48
C LEU A 33 -2.54 -6.87 5.11
N VAL A 34 -2.41 -7.48 6.29
CA VAL A 34 -3.51 -7.55 7.24
C VAL A 34 -3.34 -6.43 8.25
N TYR A 35 -4.43 -5.91 8.79
CA TYR A 35 -4.44 -4.87 9.80
C TYR A 35 -5.58 -5.13 10.77
N GLU A 36 -5.41 -4.66 12.01
CA GLU A 36 -6.41 -4.84 13.06
C GLU A 36 -7.57 -3.84 12.91
N SER A 37 -7.23 -2.56 12.65
CA SER A 37 -8.22 -1.51 12.44
C SER A 37 -7.68 -0.40 11.53
N MET A 38 -8.59 0.41 10.99
CA MET A 38 -8.27 1.56 10.13
C MET A 38 -9.01 2.80 10.62
N SER A 39 -8.31 3.93 10.63
CA SER A 39 -8.87 5.23 10.99
C SER A 39 -8.67 6.26 9.88
N MET A 40 -9.62 7.19 9.77
CA MET A 40 -9.60 8.30 8.82
C MET A 40 -9.40 9.61 9.57
N ALA A 41 -8.52 10.47 9.08
CA ALA A 41 -8.32 11.81 9.60
C ALA A 41 -8.35 12.84 8.47
N ILE A 42 -8.92 14.01 8.74
CA ILE A 42 -8.78 15.18 7.89
C ILE A 42 -7.64 15.99 8.49
N GLU A 43 -6.51 16.01 7.81
CA GLU A 43 -5.38 16.86 8.15
C GLU A 43 -5.66 18.24 7.55
N GLN A 44 -5.95 19.24 8.39
CA GLN A 44 -5.98 20.62 7.95
C GLN A 44 -4.55 21.00 7.59
N ALA A 45 -4.34 21.42 6.34
CA ALA A 45 -3.06 22.00 5.94
C ALA A 45 -2.92 23.32 6.72
N THR A 46 -2.02 23.37 7.69
CA THR A 46 -1.62 24.63 8.31
C THR A 46 -0.80 25.38 7.28
N GLU A 47 -1.42 26.32 6.57
CA GLU A 47 -0.70 27.29 5.74
C GLU A 47 0.18 28.15 6.68
N ILE A 48 1.48 28.19 6.40
CA ILE A 48 2.46 29.09 7.02
C ILE A 48 2.63 30.30 6.11
#